data_AF-A0A3N5PMJ4-F1
#
_entry.id   AF-A0A3N5PMJ4-F1
#
_cell.length_a   1.000
_cell.length_b   1.000
_cell.length_c   1.000
_cell.angle_alpha   90.00
_cell.angle_beta   90.00
_cell.angle_gamma   90.00
#
_symmetry.space_group_name_H-M   'P 1'
#
loop_
_entity.id
_entity.type
_entity.pdbx_description
1 polymer ?
#
loop_
_entity_poly.entity_id
_entity_poly.type
_entity_poly.pdbx_seq_one_letter_code
_entity_poly.pdbx_strand_id
1 'polypeptide(L)'
;LINEENLWLIAFLDEEGNTVFKNRSIPKEILVFADPVVRGHEGLKINVFTRSKNTEGLGFVALRRKSGKGTIIMCVDEEGFRFRSLGFSIQRAVEETAQDSDIAYLFMTDERGRILGLSGNLPESRKKESRKGSSSEVTASVITSKIVFKGHSLLEIAAPVLVGQYTCTMRLGLSTDVAGKILRKNRGGIFISVVFMVFITLFSMWLLYKNQTKHLYKIREMERRVHQAERLSAVGRLAAGVAHEIRNPLNAISMAIQRL
;
A
#
# COMPACT_ATOMS: atom_id res chain seq x y z
N LEU A 1 42.50 6.79 6.54
CA LEU A 1 42.09 8.22 6.41
C LEU A 1 41.85 8.64 4.96
N ILE A 2 42.84 8.93 4.10
CA ILE A 2 42.54 9.45 2.72
C ILE A 2 41.90 8.39 1.79
N ASN A 3 42.24 7.11 1.95
CA ASN A 3 41.62 6.02 1.16
C ASN A 3 40.22 5.61 1.63
N GLU A 4 39.76 6.07 2.81
CA GLU A 4 38.43 5.71 3.32
C GLU A 4 37.34 6.71 2.89
N GLU A 5 37.73 7.92 2.47
CA GLU A 5 36.79 8.99 2.09
C GLU A 5 36.60 9.18 0.58
N ASN A 6 37.18 8.35 -0.30
CA ASN A 6 37.08 8.47 -1.77
C ASN A 6 37.46 9.86 -2.33
N LEU A 7 38.28 10.63 -1.59
CA LEU A 7 38.88 11.87 -2.09
C LEU A 7 39.97 11.51 -3.11
N TRP A 8 39.68 11.75 -4.39
CA TRP A 8 40.64 11.49 -5.48
C TRP A 8 41.87 12.40 -5.33
N LEU A 9 41.63 13.68 -5.02
CA LEU A 9 42.68 14.67 -4.76
C LEU A 9 42.37 15.46 -3.50
N ILE A 10 43.39 15.68 -2.68
CA ILE A 10 43.42 16.76 -1.70
C ILE A 10 44.74 17.51 -1.88
N ALA A 11 44.64 18.83 -2.00
CA ALA A 11 45.78 19.72 -2.11
C ALA A 11 45.61 20.96 -1.23
N PHE A 12 46.71 21.41 -0.66
CA PHE A 12 46.82 22.63 0.10
C PHE A 12 47.75 23.57 -0.66
N LEU A 13 47.26 24.76 -0.93
CA LEU A 13 47.98 25.85 -1.56
C LEU A 13 48.22 26.94 -0.53
N ASP A 14 49.34 27.64 -0.66
CA ASP A 14 49.62 28.87 0.09
C ASP A 14 48.86 30.07 -0.50
N GLU A 15 49.19 31.29 -0.05
CA GLU A 15 48.60 32.55 -0.55
C GLU A 15 48.96 32.87 -1.98
N GLU A 16 50.16 32.48 -2.40
CA GLU A 16 50.68 32.76 -3.73
C GLU A 16 50.18 31.73 -4.76
N GLY A 17 49.50 30.68 -4.29
CA GLY A 17 48.98 29.59 -5.12
C GLY A 17 49.98 28.46 -5.33
N ASN A 18 51.10 28.42 -4.61
CA ASN A 18 52.02 27.30 -4.67
C ASN A 18 51.50 26.14 -3.82
N THR A 19 51.75 24.92 -4.28
CA THR A 19 51.32 23.72 -3.58
C THR A 19 52.21 23.47 -2.37
N VAL A 20 51.62 23.54 -1.17
CA VAL A 20 52.25 23.15 0.10
C VAL A 20 52.16 21.64 0.30
N PHE A 21 51.02 21.05 -0.08
CA PHE A 21 50.80 19.60 -0.03
C PHE A 21 49.85 19.17 -1.13
N LYS A 22 50.07 17.99 -1.69
CA LYS A 22 49.10 17.32 -2.57
C LYS A 22 49.26 15.81 -2.48
N ASN A 23 48.17 15.07 -2.48
CA ASN A 23 48.22 13.61 -2.62
C ASN A 23 48.36 13.14 -4.08
N ARG A 24 47.94 13.97 -5.05
CA ARG A 24 48.05 13.73 -6.51
C ARG A 24 48.33 15.04 -7.24
N SER A 25 48.72 14.97 -8.50
CA SER A 25 48.85 16.16 -9.34
C SER A 25 47.50 16.84 -9.53
N ILE A 26 47.47 18.16 -9.36
CA ILE A 26 46.27 18.97 -9.58
C ILE A 26 46.15 19.21 -11.09
N PRO A 27 45.04 18.82 -11.74
CA PRO A 27 44.78 19.18 -13.14
C PRO A 27 44.78 20.70 -13.33
N LYS A 28 45.30 21.18 -14.45
CA LYS A 28 45.47 22.62 -14.71
C LYS A 28 44.14 23.35 -14.74
N GLU A 29 43.10 22.67 -15.20
CA GLU A 29 41.76 23.19 -15.33
C GLU A 29 41.17 23.47 -13.96
N ILE A 30 41.41 22.60 -12.98
CA ILE A 30 40.97 22.78 -11.59
C ILE A 30 41.68 23.98 -10.94
N LEU A 31 42.97 24.20 -11.24
CA LEU A 31 43.71 25.38 -10.79
C LEU A 31 43.11 26.67 -11.38
N VAL A 32 42.82 26.70 -12.68
CA VAL A 32 42.18 27.85 -13.33
C VAL A 32 40.81 28.14 -12.72
N PHE A 33 40.03 27.10 -12.44
CA PHE A 33 38.74 27.28 -11.79
C PHE A 33 38.88 27.80 -10.35
N ALA A 34 39.86 27.30 -9.59
CA ALA A 34 40.11 27.69 -8.20
C ALA A 34 40.80 29.06 -8.04
N ASP A 35 41.32 29.65 -9.13
CA ASP A 35 42.04 30.94 -9.13
C ASP A 35 41.32 32.08 -8.37
N PRO A 36 39.99 32.29 -8.48
CA PRO A 36 39.30 33.31 -7.70
C PRO A 36 39.36 33.08 -6.18
N VAL A 37 39.40 31.82 -5.73
CA VAL A 37 39.53 31.45 -4.31
C VAL A 37 40.97 31.62 -3.85
N VAL A 38 41.94 31.21 -4.68
CA VAL A 38 43.38 31.34 -4.41
C VAL A 38 43.76 32.81 -4.27
N ARG A 39 43.32 33.66 -5.19
CA ARG A 39 43.53 35.11 -5.14
C ARG A 39 42.68 35.83 -4.08
N GLY A 40 41.79 35.11 -3.40
CA GLY A 40 40.98 35.65 -2.31
C GLY A 40 39.80 36.52 -2.73
N HIS A 41 39.40 36.51 -4.01
CA HIS A 41 38.18 37.16 -4.49
C HIS A 41 36.91 36.42 -4.03
N GLU A 42 37.01 35.10 -3.84
CA GLU A 42 35.93 34.24 -3.35
C GLU A 42 36.38 33.42 -2.14
N GLY A 43 35.46 33.13 -1.21
CA GLY A 43 35.76 32.26 -0.06
C GLY A 43 35.63 30.77 -0.37
N LEU A 44 34.79 30.41 -1.35
CA LEU A 44 34.42 29.04 -1.68
C LEU A 44 33.97 28.98 -3.13
N LYS A 45 34.44 27.97 -3.86
CA LYS A 45 33.96 27.64 -5.20
C LYS A 45 33.75 26.15 -5.34
N ILE A 46 32.60 25.77 -5.87
CA ILE A 46 32.15 24.38 -5.98
C ILE A 46 31.80 24.12 -7.44
N ASN A 47 32.33 23.03 -8.00
CA ASN A 47 31.89 22.51 -9.29
C ASN A 47 31.75 20.99 -9.20
N VAL A 48 30.53 20.55 -8.91
CA VAL A 48 30.21 19.14 -8.63
C VAL A 48 29.17 18.59 -9.62
N PHE A 49 28.53 19.46 -10.41
CA PHE A 49 27.38 19.12 -11.25
C PHE A 49 27.54 19.50 -12.73
N THR A 50 28.65 20.12 -13.11
CA THR A 50 28.83 20.64 -14.48
C THR A 50 29.74 19.72 -15.27
N ARG A 51 29.17 19.08 -16.30
CA ARG A 51 29.87 18.19 -17.24
C ARG A 51 30.86 19.02 -18.08
N SER A 52 32.06 19.25 -17.56
CA SER A 52 33.13 19.86 -18.34
C SER A 52 34.05 18.77 -18.85
N LYS A 53 34.19 18.66 -20.18
CA LYS A 53 35.20 17.78 -20.81
C LYS A 53 36.63 18.06 -20.32
N ASN A 54 36.84 19.24 -19.72
CA ASN A 54 38.12 19.74 -19.28
C ASN A 54 38.49 19.31 -17.84
N THR A 55 37.58 18.76 -17.04
CA THR A 55 37.86 18.35 -15.64
C THR A 55 37.94 16.84 -15.44
N GLU A 56 38.07 16.06 -16.52
CA GLU A 56 38.18 14.58 -16.48
C GLU A 56 37.05 13.87 -15.68
N GLY A 57 35.87 14.49 -15.54
CA GLY A 57 34.80 13.91 -14.72
C GLY A 57 35.09 13.94 -13.21
N LEU A 58 35.87 14.91 -12.74
CA LEU A 58 36.09 15.15 -11.31
C LEU A 58 35.22 16.31 -10.83
N GLY A 59 34.42 16.05 -9.80
CA GLY A 59 33.80 17.11 -9.01
C GLY A 59 34.83 17.71 -8.06
N PHE A 60 34.88 19.03 -7.92
CA PHE A 60 35.85 19.68 -7.03
C PHE A 60 35.24 20.79 -6.17
N VAL A 61 35.90 21.02 -5.05
CA VAL A 61 35.62 22.08 -4.08
C VAL A 61 36.93 22.79 -3.76
N ALA A 62 36.96 24.10 -3.95
CA ALA A 62 38.05 24.98 -3.53
C ALA A 62 37.57 25.87 -2.37
N LEU A 63 38.28 25.86 -1.26
CA LEU A 63 37.91 26.59 -0.04
C LEU A 63 39.10 27.38 0.49
N ARG A 64 38.89 28.67 0.79
CA ARG A 64 39.89 29.51 1.45
C ARG A 64 39.95 29.18 2.95
N ARG A 65 41.15 28.97 3.49
CA ARG A 65 41.33 28.68 4.92
C ARG A 65 41.06 29.93 5.76
N LYS A 66 40.27 29.78 6.83
CA LYS A 66 39.95 30.87 7.77
C LYS A 66 41.07 31.16 8.79
N SER A 67 41.83 30.13 9.19
CA SER A 67 42.84 30.22 10.26
C SER A 67 44.29 30.30 9.77
N GLY A 68 44.52 30.10 8.47
CA GLY A 68 45.81 30.19 7.84
C GLY A 68 45.59 30.73 6.44
N LYS A 69 46.54 31.51 5.95
CA LYS A 69 46.42 32.08 4.62
C LYS A 69 46.73 30.96 3.59
N GLY A 70 45.90 30.83 2.56
CA GLY A 70 45.98 29.75 1.57
C GLY A 70 44.65 29.04 1.27
N THR A 71 44.69 28.08 0.34
CA THR A 71 43.50 27.44 -0.25
C THR A 71 43.56 25.93 -0.14
N ILE A 72 42.43 25.28 0.15
CA ILE A 72 42.27 23.83 0.11
C ILE A 72 41.49 23.48 -1.16
N ILE A 73 42.04 22.57 -1.97
CA ILE A 73 41.37 21.99 -3.12
C ILE A 73 41.11 20.51 -2.82
N MET A 74 39.85 20.11 -2.94
CA MET A 74 39.42 18.71 -2.83
C MET A 74 38.73 18.31 -4.13
N CYS A 75 39.11 17.17 -4.69
CA CYS A 75 38.40 16.58 -5.83
C CYS A 75 37.89 15.19 -5.47
N VAL A 76 36.68 14.91 -5.92
CA VAL A 76 35.97 13.66 -5.77
C VAL A 76 35.63 13.18 -7.18
N ASP A 77 35.78 11.87 -7.39
CA ASP A 77 35.33 11.22 -8.62
C ASP A 77 33.81 11.41 -8.81
N GLU A 78 33.38 11.93 -9.96
CA GLU A 78 31.97 12.24 -10.26
C GLU A 78 31.10 10.97 -10.26
N GLU A 79 31.64 9.83 -10.69
CA GLU A 79 30.92 8.54 -10.63
C GLU A 79 30.62 8.13 -9.19
N GLY A 80 31.64 8.22 -8.32
CA GLY A 80 31.51 7.93 -6.90
C GLY A 80 30.62 8.92 -6.15
N PHE A 81 30.65 10.21 -6.53
CA PHE A 81 29.87 11.27 -5.90
C PHE A 81 28.39 11.23 -6.28
N ARG A 82 28.04 11.09 -7.57
CA ARG A 82 26.64 11.04 -8.02
C ARG A 82 25.89 9.86 -7.40
N PHE A 83 26.56 8.71 -7.36
CA PHE A 83 26.01 7.49 -6.80
C PHE A 83 25.78 7.58 -5.28
N ARG A 84 26.73 8.17 -4.53
CA ARG A 84 26.55 8.44 -3.09
C ARG A 84 25.50 9.51 -2.81
N SER A 85 25.48 10.59 -3.59
CA SER A 85 24.51 11.67 -3.43
C SER A 85 23.06 11.18 -3.62
N LEU A 86 22.83 10.29 -4.59
CA LEU A 86 21.54 9.62 -4.75
C LEU A 86 21.20 8.73 -3.55
N GLY A 87 22.16 7.93 -3.07
CA GLY A 87 21.99 7.11 -1.86
C GLY A 87 21.59 7.93 -0.63
N PHE A 88 22.26 9.07 -0.39
CA PHE A 88 21.92 10.01 0.69
C PHE A 88 20.55 10.65 0.51
N SER A 89 20.18 11.01 -0.73
CA SER A 89 18.88 11.64 -1.02
C SER A 89 17.72 10.66 -0.78
N ILE A 90 17.88 9.41 -1.21
CA ILE A 90 16.90 8.33 -0.95
C ILE A 90 16.84 8.01 0.54
N GLN A 91 17.99 7.91 1.21
CA GLN A 91 18.03 7.66 2.65
C GLN A 91 17.26 8.73 3.41
N ARG A 92 17.47 10.01 3.10
CA ARG A 92 16.80 11.13 3.75
C ARG A 92 15.29 11.15 3.46
N ALA A 93 14.90 10.93 2.20
CA ALA A 93 13.49 10.83 1.83
C ALA A 93 12.79 9.67 2.56
N VAL A 94 13.50 8.57 2.76
CA VAL A 94 12.96 7.39 3.46
C VAL A 94 12.96 7.59 4.96
N GLU A 95 13.94 8.26 5.56
CA GLU A 95 13.88 8.64 6.98
C GLU A 95 12.73 9.60 7.27
N GLU A 96 12.49 10.58 6.39
CA GLU A 96 11.35 11.50 6.46
C GLU A 96 10.01 10.75 6.29
N THR A 97 9.96 9.74 5.40
CA THR A 97 8.74 8.92 5.18
C THR A 97 8.57 7.82 6.24
N ALA A 98 9.66 7.31 6.82
CA ALA A 98 9.69 6.26 7.84
C ALA A 98 9.24 6.75 9.22
N GLN A 99 9.18 8.08 9.44
CA GLN A 99 8.57 8.64 10.64
C GLN A 99 7.07 8.32 10.75
N ASP A 100 6.38 8.13 9.62
CA ASP A 100 4.93 7.82 9.56
C ASP A 100 4.62 6.39 9.06
N SER A 101 5.61 5.63 8.57
CA SER A 101 5.35 4.36 7.86
C SER A 101 5.89 3.10 8.56
N ASP A 102 5.23 1.97 8.27
CA ASP A 102 5.52 0.60 8.76
C ASP A 102 6.87 0.01 8.29
N ILE A 103 7.82 0.86 7.87
CA ILE A 103 9.11 0.48 7.28
C ILE A 103 10.15 0.31 8.39
N ALA A 104 10.58 -0.93 8.64
CA ALA A 104 11.59 -1.24 9.65
C ALA A 104 13.01 -0.89 9.18
N TYR A 105 13.29 -1.08 7.89
CA TYR A 105 14.51 -0.64 7.24
C TYR A 105 14.34 -0.57 5.73
N LEU A 106 15.19 0.21 5.08
CA LEU A 106 15.39 0.20 3.64
C LEU A 106 16.88 0.29 3.37
N PHE A 107 17.40 -0.52 2.45
CA PHE A 107 18.76 -0.33 1.98
C PHE A 107 18.90 -0.72 0.53
N MET A 108 19.90 -0.13 -0.11
CA MET A 108 20.24 -0.40 -1.50
C MET A 108 21.62 -1.03 -1.57
N THR A 109 21.78 -2.01 -2.45
CA THR A 109 23.07 -2.65 -2.73
C THR A 109 23.44 -2.58 -4.20
N ASP A 110 24.73 -2.42 -4.47
CA ASP A 110 25.34 -2.58 -5.79
C ASP A 110 25.33 -4.05 -6.25
N GLU A 111 25.70 -4.32 -7.50
CA GLU A 111 25.87 -5.67 -8.08
C GLU A 111 26.85 -6.52 -7.26
N ARG A 112 27.80 -5.88 -6.58
CA ARG A 112 28.78 -6.52 -5.69
C ARG A 112 28.29 -6.73 -4.25
N GLY A 113 27.01 -6.46 -3.96
CA GLY A 113 26.42 -6.61 -2.63
C GLY A 113 26.86 -5.55 -1.60
N ARG A 114 27.53 -4.48 -2.04
CA ARG A 114 27.96 -3.37 -1.18
C ARG A 114 26.78 -2.46 -0.89
N ILE A 115 26.57 -2.11 0.38
CA ILE A 115 25.49 -1.21 0.81
C ILE A 115 25.82 0.22 0.36
N LEU A 116 24.87 0.85 -0.32
CA LEU A 116 24.98 2.17 -0.93
C LEU A 116 24.29 3.26 -0.10
N GLY A 117 23.21 2.86 0.58
CA GLY A 117 22.43 3.68 1.48
C GLY A 117 21.63 2.77 2.39
N LEU A 118 21.47 3.16 3.65
CA LEU A 118 20.74 2.43 4.67
C LEU A 118 19.91 3.42 5.47
N SER A 119 18.61 3.14 5.57
CA SER A 119 17.69 3.78 6.49
C SER A 119 17.14 2.72 7.45
N GLY A 120 17.09 3.03 8.74
CA GLY A 120 16.67 2.11 9.79
C GLY A 120 17.74 1.11 10.24
N ASN A 121 17.33 0.10 11.01
CA ASN A 121 18.25 -0.85 11.63
C ASN A 121 18.28 -2.19 10.89
N LEU A 122 19.42 -2.48 10.26
CA LEU A 122 19.59 -3.72 9.51
C LEU A 122 19.71 -4.95 10.44
N PRO A 123 19.04 -6.09 10.12
CA PRO A 123 19.19 -7.35 10.83
C PRO A 123 20.63 -7.88 10.79
N GLU A 124 21.07 -8.54 11.87
CA GLU A 124 22.42 -9.11 11.93
C GLU A 124 22.68 -10.19 10.89
N SER A 125 21.65 -10.96 10.51
CA SER A 125 21.74 -11.96 9.43
C SER A 125 22.19 -11.32 8.12
N ARG A 126 21.61 -10.17 7.76
CA ARG A 126 21.92 -9.43 6.54
C ARG A 126 23.26 -8.70 6.62
N LYS A 127 23.66 -8.22 7.81
CA LYS A 127 25.01 -7.68 8.06
C LYS A 127 26.10 -8.73 7.79
N LYS A 128 25.83 -10.01 8.09
CA LYS A 128 26.78 -11.12 7.84
C LYS A 128 26.86 -11.52 6.37
N GLU A 129 25.75 -11.50 5.63
CA GLU A 129 25.75 -11.76 4.18
C GLU A 129 26.42 -10.64 3.37
N SER A 130 26.19 -9.37 3.73
CA SER A 130 26.85 -8.24 3.07
C SER A 130 28.37 -8.26 3.27
N ARG A 131 28.86 -8.76 4.41
CA ARG A 131 30.31 -8.97 4.66
C ARG A 131 30.91 -10.14 3.91
N LYS A 132 30.12 -11.15 3.53
CA LYS A 132 30.61 -12.35 2.84
C LYS A 132 30.61 -12.23 1.31
N GLY A 133 30.10 -11.13 0.75
CA GLY A 133 30.00 -10.96 -0.71
C GLY A 133 29.12 -11.99 -1.40
N SER A 134 28.35 -12.78 -0.63
CA SER A 134 27.43 -13.79 -1.16
C SER A 134 26.11 -13.13 -1.49
N SER A 135 26.03 -12.50 -2.66
CA SER A 135 24.74 -12.14 -3.25
C SER A 135 24.09 -13.40 -3.80
N SER A 136 22.95 -13.82 -3.23
CA SER A 136 21.96 -14.53 -4.05
C SER A 136 21.63 -13.59 -5.21
N GLU A 137 21.97 -14.02 -6.43
CA GLU A 137 21.62 -13.31 -7.66
C GLU A 137 20.13 -13.01 -7.63
N VAL A 138 19.74 -11.74 -7.48
CA VAL A 138 18.35 -11.32 -7.61
C VAL A 138 18.07 -11.30 -9.10
N THR A 139 17.70 -12.47 -9.64
CA THR A 139 17.42 -12.70 -11.05
C THR A 139 16.15 -11.93 -11.41
N ALA A 140 16.28 -10.71 -11.95
CA ALA A 140 15.26 -9.89 -12.63
C ALA A 140 13.85 -9.73 -11.98
N SER A 141 13.63 -10.27 -10.79
CA SER A 141 12.30 -10.48 -10.20
C SER A 141 12.27 -9.98 -8.77
N VAL A 142 11.09 -9.54 -8.35
CA VAL A 142 10.85 -9.08 -6.99
C VAL A 142 10.83 -10.30 -6.07
N ILE A 143 11.84 -10.44 -5.21
CA ILE A 143 11.91 -11.52 -4.23
C ILE A 143 11.25 -11.02 -2.94
N THR A 144 10.30 -11.80 -2.44
CA THR A 144 9.66 -11.54 -1.14
C THR A 144 10.08 -12.62 -0.16
N SER A 145 10.57 -12.24 1.01
CA SER A 145 10.97 -13.19 2.06
C SER A 145 10.47 -12.72 3.43
N LYS A 146 10.10 -13.68 4.29
CA LYS A 146 9.73 -13.38 5.67
C LYS A 146 10.94 -13.56 6.56
N ILE A 147 11.28 -12.55 7.35
CA ILE A 147 12.38 -12.59 8.31
C ILE A 147 11.87 -12.27 9.72
N VAL A 148 12.63 -12.68 10.74
CA VAL A 148 12.34 -12.34 12.14
C VAL A 148 13.43 -11.41 12.64
N PHE A 149 13.04 -10.24 13.16
CA PHE A 149 13.95 -9.23 13.67
C PHE A 149 13.46 -8.72 15.03
N LYS A 150 14.31 -8.81 16.05
CA LYS A 150 13.99 -8.41 17.44
C LYS A 150 12.66 -9.00 17.97
N GLY A 151 12.33 -10.23 17.56
CA GLY A 151 11.08 -10.90 17.96
C GLY A 151 9.85 -10.55 17.10
N HIS A 152 9.97 -9.60 16.17
CA HIS A 152 8.91 -9.19 15.26
C HIS A 152 9.10 -9.82 13.88
N SER A 153 8.01 -10.25 13.24
CA SER A 153 8.05 -10.72 11.85
C SER A 153 8.08 -9.53 10.90
N LEU A 154 9.07 -9.48 10.02
CA LEU A 154 9.16 -8.52 8.93
C LEU A 154 8.97 -9.21 7.58
N LEU A 155 8.36 -8.51 6.65
CA LEU A 155 8.29 -8.88 5.25
C LEU A 155 9.38 -8.10 4.52
N GLU A 156 10.39 -8.79 4.00
CA GLU A 156 11.44 -8.18 3.18
C GLU A 156 11.11 -8.35 1.70
N ILE A 157 11.13 -7.24 0.97
CA ILE A 157 10.94 -7.18 -0.47
C ILE A 157 12.25 -6.71 -1.10
N ALA A 158 12.82 -7.51 -2.00
CA ALA A 158 14.01 -7.18 -2.76
C ALA A 158 13.64 -7.00 -4.24
N ALA A 159 13.89 -5.82 -4.80
CA ALA A 159 13.60 -5.50 -6.18
C ALA A 159 14.83 -4.93 -6.89
N PRO A 160 15.11 -5.34 -8.15
CA PRO A 160 16.15 -4.70 -8.95
C PRO A 160 15.69 -3.29 -9.35
N VAL A 161 16.61 -2.33 -9.25
CA VAL A 161 16.39 -0.93 -9.62
C VAL A 161 17.54 -0.48 -10.51
N LEU A 162 17.20 0.04 -11.69
CA LEU A 162 18.17 0.60 -12.62
C LEU A 162 18.40 2.07 -12.29
N VAL A 163 19.65 2.43 -11.99
CA VAL A 163 20.05 3.82 -11.74
C VAL A 163 21.07 4.20 -12.81
N GLY A 164 20.61 4.81 -13.90
CA GLY A 164 21.46 5.11 -15.05
C GLY A 164 21.95 3.82 -15.71
N GLN A 165 23.23 3.51 -15.55
CA GLN A 165 23.86 2.27 -16.07
C GLN A 165 24.12 1.21 -14.99
N TYR A 166 23.84 1.50 -13.72
CA TYR A 166 24.13 0.59 -12.62
C TYR A 166 22.90 -0.23 -12.23
N THR A 167 23.05 -1.54 -12.11
CA THR A 167 21.98 -2.43 -11.60
C THR A 167 22.09 -2.51 -10.08
N CYS A 168 21.17 -1.86 -9.39
CA CYS A 168 21.10 -1.92 -7.93
C CYS A 168 20.00 -2.87 -7.49
N THR A 169 20.13 -3.41 -6.29
CA THR A 169 19.01 -4.10 -5.61
C THR A 169 18.54 -3.23 -4.46
N MET A 170 17.27 -2.85 -4.47
CA MET A 170 16.61 -2.20 -3.36
C MET A 170 15.97 -3.26 -2.46
N ARG A 171 16.18 -3.18 -1.15
CA ARG A 171 15.61 -4.09 -0.15
C ARG A 171 14.85 -3.31 0.91
N LEU A 172 13.56 -3.57 1.01
CA LEU A 172 12.61 -2.93 1.92
C LEU A 172 12.12 -3.95 2.96
N GLY A 173 12.32 -3.68 4.24
CA GLY A 173 11.76 -4.46 5.34
C GLY A 173 10.53 -3.79 5.92
N LEU A 174 9.36 -4.41 5.78
CA LEU A 174 8.07 -3.94 6.31
C LEU A 174 7.70 -4.71 7.58
N SER A 175 7.19 -4.03 8.60
CA SER A 175 6.68 -4.68 9.79
C SER A 175 5.33 -5.37 9.51
N THR A 176 5.20 -6.65 9.87
CA THR A 176 3.92 -7.39 9.65
C THR A 176 2.93 -7.20 10.80
N ASP A 177 3.34 -6.54 11.88
CA ASP A 177 2.53 -6.35 13.08
C ASP A 177 1.29 -5.49 12.82
N VAL A 178 1.38 -4.51 11.92
CA VAL A 178 0.23 -3.66 11.56
C VAL A 178 -0.70 -4.34 10.56
N ALA A 179 -0.18 -5.10 9.59
CA ALA A 179 -1.00 -5.94 8.73
C ALA A 179 -1.87 -6.90 9.58
N GLY A 180 -1.29 -7.48 10.63
CA GLY A 180 -2.03 -8.27 11.63
C GLY A 180 -3.07 -7.45 12.41
N LYS A 181 -2.76 -6.22 12.81
CA LYS A 181 -3.72 -5.32 13.51
C LYS A 181 -4.88 -4.88 12.62
N ILE A 182 -4.64 -4.57 11.34
CA ILE A 182 -5.68 -4.21 10.36
C ILE A 182 -6.61 -5.41 10.12
N LEU A 183 -6.05 -6.61 9.90
CA LEU A 183 -6.85 -7.83 9.73
C LEU A 183 -7.69 -8.14 10.98
N ARG A 184 -7.14 -7.93 12.17
CA ARG A 184 -7.84 -8.19 13.43
C ARG A 184 -8.92 -7.15 13.74
N LYS A 185 -8.71 -5.89 13.38
CA LYS A 185 -9.70 -4.81 13.57
C LYS A 185 -10.90 -4.95 12.62
N ASN A 186 -10.68 -5.46 11.41
CA ASN A 186 -11.75 -5.62 10.41
C ASN A 186 -12.59 -6.90 10.62
N ARG A 187 -12.10 -7.85 11.42
CA ARG A 187 -12.83 -9.09 11.75
C ARG A 187 -14.16 -8.83 12.46
N GLY A 188 -14.21 -7.78 13.29
CA GLY A 188 -15.43 -7.35 13.97
C GLY A 188 -16.50 -6.85 13.00
N GLY A 189 -16.11 -6.03 12.02
CA GLY A 189 -17.03 -5.52 10.99
C GLY A 189 -17.66 -6.63 10.15
N ILE A 190 -16.85 -7.61 9.73
CA ILE A 190 -17.31 -8.80 8.99
C ILE A 190 -18.26 -9.63 9.87
N PHE A 191 -17.97 -9.79 11.16
CA PHE A 191 -18.86 -10.55 12.05
C PHE A 191 -20.21 -9.86 12.24
N ILE A 192 -20.22 -8.53 12.45
CA ILE A 192 -21.45 -7.75 12.58
C ILE A 192 -22.30 -7.86 11.29
N SER A 193 -21.69 -7.74 10.10
CA SER A 193 -22.44 -7.79 8.86
C SER A 193 -23.04 -9.17 8.59
N VAL A 194 -22.32 -10.26 8.90
CA VAL A 194 -22.83 -11.63 8.78
C VAL A 194 -23.99 -11.88 9.74
N VAL A 195 -23.87 -11.46 11.00
CA VAL A 195 -24.95 -11.59 11.99
C VAL A 195 -26.19 -10.81 11.54
N PHE A 196 -25.99 -9.60 11.03
CA PHE A 196 -27.09 -8.78 10.52
C PHE A 196 -27.78 -9.40 9.30
N MET A 197 -27.02 -9.97 8.37
CA MET A 197 -27.55 -10.69 7.19
C MET A 197 -28.38 -11.91 7.58
N VAL A 198 -27.89 -12.70 8.54
CA VAL A 198 -28.63 -13.86 9.09
C VAL A 198 -29.91 -13.38 9.79
N PHE A 199 -29.84 -12.30 10.56
CA PHE A 199 -31.00 -11.73 11.24
C PHE A 199 -32.08 -11.28 10.25
N ILE A 200 -31.73 -10.54 9.19
CA ILE A 200 -32.69 -10.14 8.13
C ILE A 200 -33.34 -11.36 7.49
N THR A 201 -32.56 -12.41 7.24
CA THR A 201 -33.05 -13.65 6.62
C THR A 201 -34.06 -14.36 7.51
N LEU A 202 -33.75 -14.54 8.80
CA LEU A 202 -34.66 -15.14 9.78
C LEU A 202 -35.90 -14.28 10.01
N PHE A 203 -35.73 -12.96 10.08
CA PHE A 203 -36.85 -12.03 10.24
C PHE A 203 -37.80 -12.07 9.04
N SER A 204 -37.26 -12.13 7.83
CA SER A 204 -38.05 -12.29 6.59
C SER A 204 -38.79 -13.63 6.57
N MET A 205 -38.12 -14.72 6.94
CA MET A 205 -38.73 -16.05 7.06
C MET A 205 -39.90 -16.04 8.06
N TRP A 206 -39.71 -15.42 9.23
CA TRP A 206 -40.74 -15.28 10.26
C TRP A 206 -41.94 -14.46 9.77
N LEU A 207 -41.69 -13.34 9.08
CA LEU A 207 -42.73 -12.48 8.52
C LEU A 207 -43.56 -13.23 7.48
N LEU A 208 -42.91 -13.94 6.56
CA LEU A 208 -43.56 -14.77 5.55
C LEU A 208 -44.39 -15.88 6.17
N TYR A 209 -43.85 -16.59 7.18
CA TYR A 209 -44.59 -17.61 7.92
C TYR A 209 -45.87 -17.04 8.53
N LYS A 210 -45.78 -15.90 9.22
CA LYS A 210 -46.94 -15.24 9.83
C LYS A 210 -47.98 -14.80 8.80
N ASN A 211 -47.54 -14.36 7.61
CA ASN A 211 -48.44 -13.97 6.54
C ASN A 211 -49.17 -15.19 5.93
N GLN A 212 -48.46 -16.30 5.71
CA GLN A 212 -49.06 -17.54 5.22
C GLN A 212 -50.13 -18.08 6.16
N THR A 213 -49.91 -18.03 7.48
CA THR A 213 -50.92 -18.48 8.45
C THR A 213 -52.21 -17.67 8.36
N LYS A 214 -52.11 -16.35 8.12
CA LYS A 214 -53.28 -15.49 7.91
C LYS A 214 -54.03 -15.84 6.63
N HIS A 215 -53.31 -16.13 5.54
CA HIS A 215 -53.92 -16.54 4.28
C HIS A 215 -54.69 -17.87 4.43
N LEU A 216 -54.11 -18.87 5.11
CA LEU A 216 -54.80 -20.13 5.37
C LEU A 216 -56.06 -19.95 6.21
N TYR A 217 -56.02 -19.07 7.21
CA TYR A 217 -57.20 -18.77 8.02
C TYR A 217 -58.32 -18.15 7.17
N LYS A 218 -58.00 -17.17 6.31
CA LYS A 218 -58.97 -16.54 5.39
C LYS A 218 -59.57 -17.55 4.39
N ILE A 219 -58.75 -18.44 3.83
CA ILE A 219 -59.23 -19.46 2.88
C ILE A 219 -60.26 -20.38 3.55
N ARG A 220 -59.97 -20.88 4.76
CA ARG A 220 -60.92 -21.71 5.51
C ARG A 220 -62.21 -20.98 5.84
N GLU A 221 -62.14 -19.68 6.14
CA GLU A 221 -63.33 -18.88 6.39
C GLU A 221 -64.20 -18.72 5.13
N MET A 222 -63.58 -18.44 3.98
CA MET A 222 -64.29 -18.35 2.70
C MET A 222 -64.93 -19.68 2.30
N GLU A 223 -64.23 -20.79 2.49
CA GLU A 223 -64.75 -22.14 2.22
C GLU A 223 -66.02 -22.43 3.03
N ARG A 224 -66.03 -22.10 4.33
CA ARG A 224 -67.23 -22.24 5.16
C ARG A 224 -68.39 -21.37 4.66
N ARG A 225 -68.12 -20.13 4.26
CA ARG A 225 -69.16 -19.21 3.74
C ARG A 225 -69.77 -19.73 2.44
N VAL A 226 -68.94 -20.23 1.52
CA VAL A 226 -69.39 -20.86 0.27
C VAL A 226 -70.27 -22.08 0.59
N HIS A 227 -69.81 -22.95 1.48
CA HIS A 227 -70.56 -24.16 1.82
C HIS A 227 -71.91 -23.86 2.50
N GLN A 228 -71.98 -22.83 3.34
CA GLN A 228 -73.24 -22.33 3.90
C GLN A 228 -74.17 -21.75 2.83
N ALA A 229 -73.63 -20.98 1.88
CA ALA A 229 -74.41 -20.41 0.78
C ALA A 229 -74.98 -21.50 -0.15
N GLU A 230 -74.20 -22.53 -0.47
CA GLU A 230 -74.66 -23.71 -1.24
C GLU A 230 -75.80 -24.44 -0.52
N ARG A 231 -75.65 -24.68 0.78
CA ARG A 231 -76.69 -25.32 1.60
C ARG A 231 -77.97 -24.50 1.62
N LEU A 232 -77.85 -23.19 1.81
CA LEU A 232 -79.01 -22.28 1.82
C LEU A 232 -79.70 -22.24 0.44
N SER A 233 -78.93 -22.24 -0.65
CA SER A 233 -79.45 -22.31 -2.02
C SER A 233 -80.15 -23.65 -2.31
N ALA A 234 -79.60 -24.77 -1.85
CA ALA A 234 -80.25 -26.07 -1.94
C ALA A 234 -81.58 -26.10 -1.17
N VAL A 235 -81.60 -25.58 0.06
CA VAL A 235 -82.83 -25.43 0.85
C VAL A 235 -83.83 -24.51 0.15
N GLY A 236 -83.39 -23.39 -0.41
CA GLY A 236 -84.26 -22.47 -1.16
C GLY A 236 -84.90 -23.12 -2.39
N ARG A 237 -84.13 -23.90 -3.15
CA ARG A 237 -84.66 -24.67 -4.31
C ARG A 237 -85.67 -25.72 -3.89
N LEU A 238 -85.40 -26.44 -2.80
CA LEU A 238 -86.34 -27.43 -2.25
C LEU A 238 -87.61 -26.74 -1.73
N ALA A 239 -87.48 -25.64 -0.99
CA ALA A 239 -88.62 -24.88 -0.50
C ALA A 239 -89.48 -24.32 -1.65
N ALA A 240 -88.85 -23.83 -2.73
CA ALA A 240 -89.56 -23.41 -3.93
C ALA A 240 -90.28 -24.58 -4.63
N GLY A 241 -89.65 -25.76 -4.71
CA GLY A 241 -90.28 -26.98 -5.21
C GLY A 241 -91.49 -27.41 -4.37
N VAL A 242 -91.34 -27.44 -3.05
CA VAL A 242 -92.44 -27.75 -2.11
C VAL A 242 -93.57 -26.73 -2.22
N ALA A 243 -93.25 -25.43 -2.30
CA ALA A 243 -94.27 -24.39 -2.49
C ALA A 243 -95.02 -24.56 -3.82
N HIS A 244 -94.32 -24.96 -4.88
CA HIS A 244 -94.92 -25.26 -6.17
C HIS A 244 -95.84 -26.48 -6.10
N GLU A 245 -95.41 -27.54 -5.42
CA GLU A 245 -96.21 -28.76 -5.23
C GLU A 245 -97.41 -28.56 -4.30
N ILE A 246 -97.36 -27.65 -3.32
CA ILE A 246 -98.51 -27.31 -2.45
C ILE A 246 -99.53 -26.45 -3.19
N ARG A 247 -99.08 -25.56 -4.08
CA ARG A 247 -99.97 -24.69 -4.87
C ARG A 247 -100.84 -25.50 -5.83
N ASN A 248 -100.33 -26.61 -6.36
CA ASN A 248 -101.06 -27.48 -7.28
C ASN A 248 -102.35 -28.09 -6.69
N PRO A 249 -102.34 -28.79 -5.54
CA PRO A 249 -103.55 -29.31 -4.90
C PRO A 249 -104.43 -28.18 -4.37
N LEU A 250 -103.87 -27.07 -3.87
CA LEU A 250 -104.68 -25.93 -3.45
C LEU A 250 -105.50 -25.36 -4.62
N ASN A 251 -104.87 -25.19 -5.79
CA ASN A 251 -105.58 -24.79 -7.01
C ASN A 251 -106.64 -25.82 -7.41
N ALA A 252 -106.34 -27.12 -7.31
CA ALA A 252 -107.30 -28.18 -7.61
C ALA A 252 -108.52 -28.17 -6.65
N ILE A 253 -108.28 -27.97 -5.35
CA ILE A 253 -109.33 -27.84 -4.32
C ILE A 253 -110.14 -26.56 -4.55
N SER A 254 -109.48 -25.44 -4.85
CA SER A 254 -110.15 -24.17 -5.10
C SER A 254 -111.05 -24.26 -6.35
N MET A 255 -110.59 -24.90 -7.42
CA MET A 255 -111.43 -25.20 -8.60
C MET A 255 -112.60 -26.14 -8.29
N ALA A 256 -112.43 -27.12 -7.40
CA ALA A 256 -113.49 -28.02 -6.99
C ALA A 256 -114.58 -27.29 -6.18
N ILE A 257 -114.18 -26.39 -5.27
CA ILE A 257 -115.11 -25.56 -4.48
C ILE A 257 -115.86 -24.58 -5.38
N GLN A 258 -115.21 -24.01 -6.40
CA GLN A 258 -115.85 -23.06 -7.33
C GLN A 258 -116.89 -23.69 -8.26
N ARG A 259 -116.94 -25.02 -8.34
CA ARG A 259 -117.89 -25.80 -9.16
C ARG A 259 -119.10 -26.33 -8.37
N LEU A 260 -119.15 -26.09 -7.06
CA LEU A 260 -120.31 -26.30 -6.19
C LEU A 260 -121.10 -24.99 -6.07
#